data_AF-A0A351HUW3-F1
#
_entry.id   AF-A0A351HUW3-F1
#
_cell.length_a   1.000
_cell.length_b   1.000
_cell.length_c   1.000
_cell.angle_alpha   90.00
_cell.angle_beta   90.00
_cell.angle_gamma   90.00
#
_symmetry.space_group_name_H-M   'P 1'
#
loop_
_entity.id
_entity.type
_entity.pdbx_description
1 polymer ?
#
loop_
_entity_poly.entity_id
_entity_poly.type
_entity_poly.pdbx_seq_one_letter_code
_entity_poly.pdbx_strand_id
1 'polypeptide(L)'
;MAEKRFPIQTIALYQPISAFGKKQSGICYYGEVVSYETIKREQITEIPSKLNTDEAYYKFTVREWIKLPKAIKPKEIGPLVNTYTNRYLLENANHVAELYIKTEEEYRLYYELKRLTDITIQEQNSEVQGFLFEGNSVVIRDGKIHLFAGDGRELEFAVAEFRKRPREVMAQINRYK
;
A
#
# COMPACT_ATOMS: atom_id res chain seq x y z
N MET A 1 -20.08 -27.11 -9.78
CA MET A 1 -20.25 -26.54 -8.42
C MET A 1 -19.78 -25.10 -8.49
N ALA A 2 -20.57 -24.13 -8.02
CA ALA A 2 -20.18 -22.73 -8.05
C ALA A 2 -19.05 -22.50 -7.02
N GLU A 3 -17.93 -21.98 -7.47
CA GLU A 3 -16.78 -21.63 -6.64
C GLU A 3 -17.22 -20.51 -5.69
N LYS A 4 -17.20 -20.78 -4.37
CA LYS A 4 -17.62 -19.81 -3.35
C LYS A 4 -16.57 -18.70 -3.30
N ARG A 5 -16.76 -17.63 -4.09
CA ARG A 5 -15.85 -16.48 -4.10
C ARG A 5 -15.97 -15.71 -2.79
N PHE A 6 -14.97 -15.85 -1.93
CA PHE A 6 -14.82 -15.02 -0.74
C PHE A 6 -14.47 -13.57 -1.12
N PRO A 7 -14.95 -12.55 -0.39
CA PRO A 7 -14.60 -11.16 -0.64
C PRO A 7 -13.10 -10.89 -0.40
N ILE A 8 -12.49 -11.61 0.55
CA ILE A 8 -11.04 -11.59 0.83
C ILE A 8 -10.48 -12.96 0.49
N GLN A 9 -9.56 -13.00 -0.49
CA GLN A 9 -8.96 -14.25 -0.98
C GLN A 9 -7.56 -14.49 -0.40
N THR A 10 -6.88 -13.44 0.03
CA THR A 10 -5.50 -13.50 0.50
C THR A 10 -5.32 -12.55 1.67
N ILE A 11 -4.61 -13.01 2.70
CA ILE A 11 -4.19 -12.18 3.84
C ILE A 11 -2.67 -12.17 3.88
N ALA A 12 -2.10 -11.02 4.26
CA ALA A 12 -0.69 -10.87 4.52
C ALA A 12 -0.50 -10.33 5.94
N LEU A 13 0.56 -10.75 6.62
CA LEU A 13 0.85 -10.35 7.99
C LEU A 13 1.97 -9.32 8.03
N TYR A 14 1.70 -8.21 8.70
CA TYR A 14 2.74 -7.26 9.06
C TYR A 14 3.45 -7.69 10.34
N GLN A 15 4.77 -7.79 10.26
CA GLN A 15 5.64 -8.12 11.38
C GLN A 15 6.29 -6.84 11.91
N PRO A 16 5.90 -6.36 13.11
CA PRO A 16 6.43 -5.11 13.65
C PRO A 16 7.90 -5.25 14.07
N ILE A 17 8.66 -4.16 13.92
CA ILE A 17 10.08 -4.09 14.33
C ILE A 17 10.27 -4.42 15.82
N SER A 18 9.32 -3.99 16.67
CA SER A 18 9.39 -4.22 18.12
C SER A 18 9.39 -5.70 18.51
N ALA A 19 8.69 -6.55 17.75
CA ALA A 19 8.60 -7.98 18.03
C ALA A 19 9.58 -8.84 17.19
N PHE A 20 9.90 -8.42 15.96
CA PHE A 20 10.68 -9.24 15.01
C PHE A 20 12.06 -8.65 14.66
N GLY A 21 12.37 -7.44 15.15
CA GLY A 21 13.61 -6.73 14.83
C GLY A 21 13.67 -6.21 13.39
N LYS A 22 14.68 -5.38 13.10
CA LYS A 22 14.79 -4.69 11.79
C LYS A 22 14.88 -5.65 10.60
N LYS A 23 15.60 -6.76 10.74
CA LYS A 23 15.84 -7.72 9.65
C LYS A 23 14.56 -8.44 9.19
N GLN A 24 13.70 -8.83 10.12
CA GLN A 24 12.47 -9.60 9.85
C GLN A 24 11.20 -8.74 9.87
N SER A 25 11.31 -7.44 10.13
CA SER A 25 10.18 -6.52 10.04
C SER A 25 9.67 -6.34 8.61
N GLY A 26 8.37 -6.05 8.52
CA GLY A 26 7.65 -5.85 7.27
C GLY A 26 6.63 -6.95 6.99
N ILE A 27 6.19 -7.04 5.74
CA ILE A 27 5.33 -8.14 5.26
C ILE A 27 6.24 -9.18 4.62
N CYS A 28 6.32 -10.35 5.25
CA CYS A 28 7.15 -11.45 4.76
C CYS A 28 6.34 -12.67 4.31
N TYR A 29 5.06 -12.76 4.73
CA TYR A 29 4.22 -13.92 4.47
C TYR A 29 2.83 -13.47 4.02
N TYR A 30 2.26 -14.25 3.12
CA TYR A 30 0.84 -14.18 2.75
C TYR A 30 0.26 -15.59 2.71
N GLY A 31 -1.06 -15.69 2.71
CA GLY A 31 -1.73 -16.99 2.57
C GLY A 31 -3.13 -16.86 2.00
N GLU A 32 -3.58 -17.93 1.34
CA GLU A 32 -4.92 -18.04 0.78
C GLU A 32 -5.95 -18.27 1.89
N VAL A 33 -7.03 -17.50 1.87
CA VAL A 33 -8.16 -17.66 2.79
C VAL A 33 -9.07 -18.76 2.27
N VAL A 34 -9.30 -19.79 3.08
CA VAL A 34 -10.18 -20.92 2.73
C VAL A 34 -11.55 -20.85 3.41
N SER A 35 -11.64 -20.12 4.52
CA SER A 35 -12.90 -19.83 5.21
C SER A 35 -12.74 -18.62 6.12
N TYR A 36 -13.86 -18.00 6.46
CA TYR A 36 -13.93 -17.00 7.52
C TYR A 36 -15.19 -17.22 8.36
N GLU A 37 -15.11 -16.82 9.61
CA GLU A 37 -16.23 -16.82 10.56
C GLU A 37 -16.18 -15.57 11.44
N THR A 38 -17.33 -15.15 11.93
CA THR A 38 -17.43 -14.10 12.95
C THR A 38 -17.60 -14.78 14.29
N ILE A 39 -16.63 -14.58 15.18
CA ILE A 39 -16.61 -15.18 16.51
C ILE A 39 -16.38 -14.10 17.56
N LYS A 40 -16.73 -14.37 18.82
CA LYS A 40 -16.39 -13.49 19.93
C LYS A 40 -14.90 -13.59 20.26
N ARG A 41 -14.33 -12.50 20.76
CA ARG A 41 -12.91 -12.43 21.14
C ARG A 41 -12.50 -13.52 22.14
N GLU A 42 -13.38 -13.89 23.06
CA GLU A 42 -13.16 -14.96 24.04
C GLU A 42 -12.99 -16.36 23.42
N GLN A 43 -13.52 -16.58 22.22
CA GLN A 43 -13.39 -17.85 21.49
C GLN A 43 -12.04 -17.99 20.78
N ILE A 44 -11.25 -16.91 20.71
CA ILE A 44 -9.88 -16.92 20.15
C ILE A 44 -8.90 -17.31 21.27
N THR A 45 -8.56 -18.59 21.35
CA THR A 45 -7.68 -19.15 22.37
C THR A 45 -6.20 -19.05 22.02
N GLU A 46 -5.88 -18.87 20.74
CA GLU A 46 -4.51 -18.80 20.22
C GLU A 46 -3.78 -17.53 20.66
N ILE A 47 -4.53 -16.45 20.93
CA ILE A 47 -4.02 -15.17 21.43
C ILE A 47 -4.72 -14.87 22.76
N PRO A 48 -4.01 -14.89 23.90
CA PRO A 48 -4.60 -14.57 25.19
C PRO A 48 -5.28 -13.20 25.18
N SER A 49 -6.51 -13.10 25.67
CA SER A 49 -7.17 -11.81 25.91
C SER A 49 -7.31 -11.54 27.39
N LYS A 50 -7.14 -10.27 27.79
CA LYS A 50 -7.50 -9.78 29.13
C LYS A 50 -8.65 -8.76 29.10
N LEU A 51 -9.09 -8.31 27.92
CA LEU A 51 -10.06 -7.23 27.72
C LEU A 51 -10.99 -7.56 26.54
N ASN A 52 -12.15 -6.89 26.48
CA ASN A 52 -13.12 -6.91 25.37
C ASN A 52 -13.51 -8.32 24.88
N THR A 53 -13.83 -9.23 25.81
CA THR A 53 -14.13 -10.64 25.52
C THR A 53 -15.35 -10.86 24.62
N ASP A 54 -16.32 -9.95 24.65
CA ASP A 54 -17.59 -10.04 23.90
C ASP A 54 -17.53 -9.37 22.51
N GLU A 55 -16.43 -8.71 22.17
CA GLU A 55 -16.28 -8.04 20.87
C GLU A 55 -16.23 -9.07 19.72
N ALA A 56 -16.88 -8.75 18.60
CA ALA A 56 -16.91 -9.61 17.42
C ALA A 56 -15.65 -9.45 16.58
N TYR A 57 -15.01 -10.57 16.24
CA TYR A 57 -13.80 -10.66 15.42
C TYR A 57 -14.04 -11.50 14.18
N TYR A 58 -13.37 -11.15 13.09
CA TYR A 58 -13.25 -12.00 11.91
C TYR A 58 -12.09 -12.97 12.11
N LYS A 59 -12.38 -14.27 12.18
CA LYS A 59 -11.36 -15.33 12.16
C LYS A 59 -11.26 -15.87 10.74
N PHE A 60 -10.06 -15.75 10.17
CA PHE A 60 -9.74 -16.31 8.87
C PHE A 60 -8.98 -17.61 9.02
N THR A 61 -9.43 -18.64 8.32
CA THR A 61 -8.67 -19.87 8.14
C THR A 61 -7.81 -19.71 6.90
N VAL A 62 -6.50 -19.77 7.09
CA VAL A 62 -5.51 -19.63 6.02
C VAL A 62 -4.98 -21.02 5.67
N ARG A 63 -4.94 -21.37 4.37
CA ARG A 63 -4.49 -22.69 3.91
C ARG A 63 -3.07 -22.99 4.35
N GLU A 64 -2.17 -22.08 4.04
CA GLU A 64 -0.75 -22.13 4.37
C GLU A 64 -0.15 -20.73 4.30
N TRP A 65 0.95 -20.52 5.02
CA TRP A 65 1.72 -19.28 4.96
C TRP A 65 2.87 -19.43 3.98
N ILE A 66 2.81 -18.67 2.89
CA ILE A 66 3.81 -18.64 1.83
C ILE A 66 4.72 -17.43 2.07
N LYS A 67 6.03 -17.68 2.08
CA LYS A 67 7.03 -16.63 2.22
C LYS A 67 7.15 -15.85 0.91
N LEU A 68 7.09 -14.52 1.00
CA LEU A 68 7.39 -13.65 -0.13
C LEU A 68 8.86 -13.79 -0.55
N PRO A 69 9.18 -13.80 -1.85
CA PRO A 69 10.57 -13.79 -2.33
C PRO A 69 11.35 -12.59 -1.79
N LYS A 70 10.66 -11.46 -1.64
CA LYS A 70 11.18 -10.21 -1.08
C LYS A 70 10.22 -9.69 -0.02
N ALA A 71 10.74 -9.41 1.17
CA ALA A 71 9.96 -8.78 2.23
C ALA A 71 9.65 -7.32 1.89
N ILE A 72 8.39 -6.90 2.08
CA ILE A 72 7.95 -5.52 1.93
C ILE A 72 8.28 -4.77 3.22
N LYS A 73 9.14 -3.76 3.15
CA LYS A 73 9.70 -3.10 4.33
C LYS A 73 8.88 -1.90 4.80
N PRO A 74 8.81 -1.64 6.12
CA PRO A 74 8.36 -0.34 6.59
C PRO A 74 9.38 0.73 6.19
N LYS A 75 8.94 1.90 5.71
CA LYS A 75 9.84 3.06 5.49
C LYS A 75 9.99 3.87 6.78
N GLU A 76 8.90 4.06 7.51
CA GLU A 76 8.89 4.79 8.80
C GLU A 76 7.97 4.10 9.83
N ILE A 77 6.66 4.10 9.57
CA ILE A 77 5.63 3.52 10.44
C ILE A 77 5.04 2.27 9.75
N GLY A 78 4.72 1.24 10.54
CA GLY A 78 3.96 0.09 10.06
C GLY A 78 2.50 0.44 9.73
N PRO A 79 1.74 -0.44 9.07
CA PRO A 79 0.31 -0.23 8.87
C PRO A 79 -0.38 -0.07 10.23
N LEU A 80 -1.07 1.06 10.42
CA LEU A 80 -1.81 1.38 11.65
C LEU A 80 -3.21 0.74 11.67
N VAL A 81 -3.71 0.33 10.50
CA VAL A 81 -5.03 -0.26 10.29
C VAL A 81 -4.93 -1.41 9.28
N ASN A 82 -5.99 -2.21 9.19
CA ASN A 82 -6.12 -3.21 8.14
C ASN A 82 -6.17 -2.51 6.77
N THR A 83 -5.26 -2.89 5.87
CA THR A 83 -5.16 -2.30 4.53
C THR A 83 -5.62 -3.29 3.47
N TYR A 84 -6.35 -2.80 2.47
CA TYR A 84 -6.63 -3.55 1.25
C TYR A 84 -5.64 -3.18 0.15
N THR A 85 -5.16 -4.20 -0.55
CA THR A 85 -4.30 -4.05 -1.72
C THR A 85 -4.62 -5.15 -2.72
N ASN A 86 -3.95 -5.15 -3.87
CA ASN A 86 -4.09 -6.19 -4.87
C ASN A 86 -2.87 -7.12 -4.90
N ARG A 87 -3.03 -8.28 -5.56
CA ARG A 87 -1.98 -9.29 -5.68
C ARG A 87 -0.71 -8.74 -6.33
N TYR A 88 -0.85 -7.91 -7.34
CA TYR A 88 0.28 -7.34 -8.07
C TYR A 88 1.16 -6.46 -7.15
N LEU A 89 0.56 -5.57 -6.37
CA LEU A 89 1.31 -4.74 -5.42
C LEU A 89 1.95 -5.58 -4.31
N LEU A 90 1.24 -6.59 -3.79
CA LEU A 90 1.81 -7.52 -2.79
C LEU A 90 3.08 -8.23 -3.28
N GLU A 91 3.16 -8.57 -4.56
CA GLU A 91 4.30 -9.28 -5.13
C GLU A 91 5.46 -8.36 -5.55
N ASN A 92 5.17 -7.09 -5.84
CA ASN A 92 6.15 -6.18 -6.46
C ASN A 92 6.56 -4.99 -5.59
N ALA A 93 5.85 -4.71 -4.50
CA ALA A 93 6.16 -3.60 -3.61
C ALA A 93 7.46 -3.82 -2.85
N ASN A 94 8.25 -2.75 -2.67
CA ASN A 94 9.42 -2.76 -1.80
C ASN A 94 9.09 -2.23 -0.41
N HIS A 95 8.18 -1.25 -0.35
CA HIS A 95 7.75 -0.60 0.89
C HIS A 95 6.25 -0.67 1.11
N VAL A 96 5.83 -0.67 2.38
CA VAL A 96 4.40 -0.77 2.77
C VAL A 96 3.55 0.33 2.14
N ALA A 97 4.06 1.56 2.04
CA ALA A 97 3.33 2.68 1.44
C ALA A 97 2.96 2.45 -0.05
N GLU A 98 3.71 1.61 -0.78
CA GLU A 98 3.38 1.24 -2.16
C GLU A 98 2.09 0.41 -2.24
N LEU A 99 1.69 -0.26 -1.15
CA LEU A 99 0.45 -1.04 -1.09
C LEU A 99 -0.81 -0.17 -1.04
N TYR A 100 -0.67 1.12 -0.73
CA TYR A 100 -1.78 2.08 -0.62
C TYR A 100 -2.16 2.70 -1.97
N ILE A 101 -1.42 2.41 -3.03
CA ILE A 101 -1.73 2.84 -4.40
C ILE A 101 -3.01 2.13 -4.86
N LYS A 102 -4.05 2.89 -5.23
CA LYS A 102 -5.38 2.36 -5.57
C LYS A 102 -5.71 2.45 -7.05
N THR A 103 -5.08 3.36 -7.77
CA THR A 103 -5.37 3.62 -9.19
C THR A 103 -4.18 3.30 -10.10
N GLU A 104 -4.47 3.00 -11.36
CA GLU A 104 -3.42 2.82 -12.38
C GLU A 104 -2.63 4.12 -12.60
N GLU A 105 -3.29 5.27 -12.45
CA GLU A 105 -2.70 6.60 -12.61
C GLU A 105 -1.64 6.89 -11.56
N GLU A 106 -1.99 6.65 -10.28
CA GLU A 106 -1.06 6.76 -9.17
C GLU A 106 0.11 5.81 -9.35
N TYR A 107 -0.16 4.55 -9.72
CA TYR A 107 0.89 3.57 -9.95
C TYR A 107 1.84 4.02 -11.06
N ARG A 108 1.29 4.48 -12.18
CA ARG A 108 2.08 4.91 -13.33
C ARG A 108 2.90 6.15 -13.00
N LEU A 109 2.31 7.13 -12.33
CA LEU A 109 3.00 8.34 -11.89
C LEU A 109 4.13 8.01 -10.91
N TYR A 110 3.83 7.23 -9.87
CA TYR A 110 4.81 6.75 -8.90
C TYR A 110 5.99 6.06 -9.59
N TYR A 111 5.70 5.12 -10.51
CA TYR A 111 6.73 4.37 -11.20
C TYR A 111 7.60 5.25 -12.11
N GLU A 112 7.01 6.16 -12.87
CA GLU A 112 7.78 7.08 -13.73
C GLU A 112 8.65 8.04 -12.90
N LEU A 113 8.12 8.58 -11.80
CA LEU A 113 8.92 9.40 -10.89
C LEU A 113 10.07 8.55 -10.29
N LYS A 114 9.80 7.30 -9.84
CA LYS A 114 10.75 6.43 -9.11
C LYS A 114 11.98 6.07 -9.96
N ARG A 115 11.81 6.09 -11.28
CA ARG A 115 12.92 5.90 -12.24
C ARG A 115 13.86 7.10 -12.30
N LEU A 116 13.39 8.28 -11.91
CA LEU A 116 14.13 9.53 -12.03
C LEU A 116 14.86 9.92 -10.74
N THR A 117 14.30 9.60 -9.57
CA THR A 117 14.86 9.98 -8.27
C THR A 117 14.23 9.17 -7.12
N ASP A 118 14.73 9.35 -5.90
CA ASP A 118 14.10 8.78 -4.71
C ASP A 118 12.78 9.49 -4.39
N ILE A 119 11.80 8.72 -3.92
CA ILE A 119 10.44 9.20 -3.70
C ILE A 119 9.94 8.78 -2.35
N THR A 120 9.23 9.71 -1.73
CA THR A 120 8.40 9.42 -0.57
C THR A 120 6.94 9.52 -0.96
N ILE A 121 6.21 8.43 -0.73
CA ILE A 121 4.74 8.44 -0.82
C ILE A 121 4.24 9.15 0.44
N GLN A 122 3.51 10.25 0.25
CA GLN A 122 2.77 10.90 1.31
C GLN A 122 1.47 10.12 1.49
N GLU A 123 1.25 9.55 2.67
CA GLU A 123 0.07 8.74 2.95
C GLU A 123 -0.64 9.22 4.22
N GLN A 124 -1.96 9.06 4.24
CA GLN A 124 -2.79 9.28 5.41
C GLN A 124 -3.87 8.21 5.43
N ASN A 125 -4.09 7.57 6.58
CA ASN A 125 -5.11 6.53 6.76
C ASN A 125 -5.04 5.39 5.73
N SER A 126 -3.82 4.95 5.35
CA SER A 126 -3.62 3.94 4.29
C SER A 126 -4.09 4.38 2.90
N GLU A 127 -4.07 5.69 2.62
CA GLU A 127 -4.38 6.27 1.32
C GLU A 127 -3.27 7.20 0.85
N VAL A 128 -2.92 7.13 -0.44
CA VAL A 128 -1.95 8.03 -1.06
C VAL A 128 -2.53 9.43 -1.14
N GLN A 129 -1.84 10.40 -0.55
CA GLN A 129 -2.15 11.83 -0.63
C GLN A 129 -1.31 12.53 -1.69
N GLY A 130 -0.15 11.96 -2.04
CA GLY A 130 0.76 12.51 -3.04
C GLY A 130 2.13 11.86 -3.01
N PHE A 131 3.02 12.41 -3.82
CA PHE A 131 4.39 11.96 -3.98
C PHE A 131 5.34 13.13 -3.77
N LEU A 132 6.27 13.00 -2.83
CA LEU A 132 7.35 13.95 -2.60
C LEU A 132 8.61 13.45 -3.32
N PHE A 133 9.21 14.32 -4.13
CA PHE A 133 10.48 14.08 -4.79
C PHE A 133 11.27 15.39 -4.90
N GLU A 134 12.55 15.40 -4.52
CA GLU A 134 13.46 16.56 -4.69
C GLU A 134 12.87 17.92 -4.24
N GLY A 135 12.10 17.94 -3.14
CA GLY A 135 11.47 19.15 -2.60
C GLY A 135 10.16 19.57 -3.28
N ASN A 136 9.73 18.84 -4.30
CA ASN A 136 8.47 19.04 -5.02
C ASN A 136 7.41 18.03 -4.56
N SER A 137 6.15 18.45 -4.49
CA SER A 137 5.01 17.57 -4.22
C SER A 137 4.15 17.39 -5.46
N VAL A 138 3.74 16.16 -5.76
CA VAL A 138 2.83 15.85 -6.86
C VAL A 138 1.61 15.11 -6.33
N VAL A 139 0.43 15.62 -6.69
CA VAL A 139 -0.86 15.11 -6.22
C VAL A 139 -1.76 14.86 -7.43
N ILE A 140 -2.48 13.74 -7.44
CA ILE A 140 -3.55 13.51 -8.41
C ILE A 140 -4.88 13.87 -7.75
N ARG A 141 -5.63 14.80 -8.34
CA ARG A 141 -6.99 15.18 -7.92
C ARG A 141 -7.77 15.71 -9.11
N ASP A 142 -9.08 15.50 -9.12
CA ASP A 142 -9.99 16.05 -10.14
C ASP A 142 -9.58 15.77 -11.60
N GLY A 143 -9.01 14.59 -11.86
CA GLY A 143 -8.54 14.19 -13.20
C GLY A 143 -7.28 14.92 -13.67
N LYS A 144 -6.57 15.59 -12.76
CA LYS A 144 -5.34 16.32 -13.02
C LYS A 144 -4.21 15.87 -12.10
N ILE A 145 -2.99 16.07 -12.58
CA ILE A 145 -1.74 15.95 -11.84
C ILE A 145 -1.32 17.37 -11.48
N HIS A 146 -1.32 17.70 -10.20
CA HIS A 146 -0.82 18.97 -9.67
C HIS A 146 0.62 18.79 -9.23
N LEU A 147 1.52 19.60 -9.74
CA LEU A 147 2.90 19.72 -9.29
C LEU A 147 3.03 21.02 -8.50
N PHE A 148 3.38 20.91 -7.23
CA PHE A 148 3.77 22.02 -6.36
C PHE A 148 5.29 22.03 -6.27
N ALA A 149 5.92 22.95 -7.01
CA ALA A 149 7.36 23.10 -7.02
C ALA A 149 7.85 23.78 -5.73
N GLY A 150 9.05 23.41 -5.27
CA GLY A 150 9.64 23.98 -4.06
C GLY A 150 9.86 25.50 -4.11
N ASP A 151 9.89 26.08 -5.30
CA ASP A 151 10.00 27.53 -5.52
C ASP A 151 8.65 28.28 -5.55
N GLY A 152 7.56 27.59 -5.24
CA GLY A 152 6.21 28.15 -5.14
C GLY A 152 5.42 28.12 -6.45
N ARG A 153 5.97 27.59 -7.55
CA ARG A 153 5.21 27.40 -8.80
C ARG A 153 4.25 26.22 -8.67
N GLU A 154 3.04 26.38 -9.22
CA GLU A 154 2.08 25.30 -9.39
C GLU A 154 1.87 25.02 -10.88
N LEU A 155 1.88 23.75 -11.26
CA LEU A 155 1.56 23.30 -12.61
C LEU A 155 0.50 22.22 -12.57
N GLU A 156 -0.34 22.19 -13.60
CA GLU A 156 -1.38 21.19 -13.77
C GLU A 156 -1.23 20.47 -15.10
N PHE A 157 -1.37 19.14 -15.07
CA PHE A 157 -1.38 18.30 -16.26
C PHE A 157 -2.63 17.43 -16.26
N ALA A 158 -3.30 17.29 -17.40
CA ALA A 158 -4.43 16.38 -17.47
C ALA A 158 -3.97 14.92 -17.33
N VAL A 159 -4.63 14.13 -16.48
CA VAL A 159 -4.37 12.69 -16.38
C VAL A 159 -4.59 12.00 -17.73
N ALA A 160 -5.58 12.46 -18.51
CA ALA A 160 -5.84 11.95 -19.85
C ALA A 160 -4.66 12.18 -20.81
N GLU A 161 -3.94 13.29 -20.66
CA GLU A 161 -2.73 13.57 -21.43
C GLU A 161 -1.57 12.70 -20.95
N PHE A 162 -1.37 12.59 -19.63
CA PHE A 162 -0.36 11.72 -19.03
C PHE A 162 -0.52 10.26 -19.47
N ARG A 163 -1.74 9.73 -19.50
CA ARG A 163 -2.02 8.37 -20.00
C ARG A 163 -1.57 8.17 -21.46
N LYS A 164 -1.78 9.18 -22.31
CA LYS A 164 -1.41 9.12 -23.73
C LYS A 164 0.09 9.33 -23.96
N ARG A 165 0.71 10.24 -23.20
CA ARG A 165 2.09 10.71 -23.42
C ARG A 165 2.84 10.89 -22.10
N PRO A 166 3.07 9.80 -21.35
CA PRO A 166 3.63 9.89 -20.01
C PRO A 166 5.04 10.50 -20.02
N ARG A 167 5.86 10.19 -21.02
CA ARG A 167 7.22 10.73 -21.14
C ARG A 167 7.26 12.25 -21.34
N GLU A 168 6.32 12.81 -22.10
CA GLU A 168 6.26 14.26 -22.35
C GLU A 168 5.87 15.03 -21.09
N VAL A 169 4.85 14.56 -20.38
CA VAL A 169 4.43 15.14 -19.09
C VAL A 169 5.55 15.01 -18.05
N MET A 170 6.19 13.84 -17.94
CA MET A 170 7.29 13.63 -17.01
C MET A 170 8.52 14.48 -17.34
N ALA A 171 8.82 14.69 -18.63
CA ALA A 171 9.88 15.61 -19.05
C ALA A 171 9.59 17.05 -18.65
N GLN A 172 8.33 17.47 -18.60
CA GLN A 172 7.93 18.78 -18.09
C GLN A 172 8.07 18.86 -16.57
N ILE A 173 7.59 17.86 -15.83
CA ILE A 173 7.76 17.76 -14.37
C ILE A 173 9.25 17.80 -13.98
N ASN A 174 10.09 17.09 -14.74
CA ASN A 174 11.53 17.00 -14.49
C ASN A 174 12.30 18.32 -14.69
N ARG A 175 11.69 19.37 -15.29
CA ARG A 175 12.31 20.70 -15.41
C ARG A 175 12.33 21.48 -14.09
N TYR A 176 11.63 20.97 -13.08
CA TYR A 176 11.46 21.59 -11.77
C TYR A 176 12.23 20.87 -10.66
N LYS A 177 13.10 19.93 -11.05
CA LYS A 177 14.10 19.36 -10.15
C LYS A 177 15.13 20.40 -9.72
#